data_AF-X1IUJ9-F1
#
_entry.id   AF-X1IUJ9-F1
#
_cell.length_a   1.000
_cell.length_b   1.000
_cell.length_c   1.000
_cell.angle_alpha   90.00
_cell.angle_beta   90.00
_cell.angle_gamma   90.00
#
_symmetry.space_group_name_H-M   'P 1'
#
loop_
_entity.id
_entity.type
_entity.pdbx_description
1 polymer ?
#
loop_
_entity_poly.entity_id
_entity_poly.type
_entity_poly.pdbx_seq_one_letter_code
_entity_poly.pdbx_strand_id
1 'polypeptide(L)'
;MKIAKLDCPVHALDNRLLLPAGKELTSEALDELIATNKDTFYRALPFLEYGTVYQDILRLIQKPPYHVIFDELKRTLALNLMKKISFIPPILEALDLFEERDFYTYRHSLMVFAMSTIMARDLLEKSEDWIMEAMAGTIHD
;
A
#
# COMPACT_ATOMS: atom_id res chain seq x y z
N MET A 1 -26.85 16.78 11.92
CA MET A 1 -25.49 16.89 11.35
C MET A 1 -25.56 17.71 10.07
N LYS A 2 -24.56 18.57 9.80
CA LYS A 2 -24.46 19.21 8.48
C LYS A 2 -24.00 18.17 7.47
N ILE A 3 -24.64 18.14 6.30
CA ILE A 3 -24.24 17.27 5.18
C ILE A 3 -22.95 17.85 4.60
N ALA A 4 -21.94 17.00 4.44
CA ALA A 4 -20.67 17.40 3.83
C ALA A 4 -20.86 17.61 2.32
N LYS A 5 -20.28 18.68 1.79
CA LYS A 5 -20.35 19.05 0.38
C LYS A 5 -18.94 19.14 -0.18
N LEU A 6 -18.72 18.59 -1.37
CA LEU A 6 -17.41 18.61 -2.00
C LEU A 6 -17.10 19.99 -2.58
N ASP A 7 -15.94 20.55 -2.29
CA ASP A 7 -15.46 21.79 -2.91
C ASP A 7 -14.80 21.53 -4.27
N CYS A 8 -14.22 20.34 -4.45
CA CYS A 8 -13.55 19.90 -5.67
C CYS A 8 -14.16 18.60 -6.22
N PRO A 9 -14.05 18.35 -7.54
CA PRO A 9 -14.49 17.09 -8.11
C PRO A 9 -13.54 15.95 -7.72
N VAL A 10 -14.09 14.76 -7.51
CA VAL A 10 -13.34 13.53 -7.26
C VAL A 10 -13.27 12.74 -8.55
N HIS A 11 -12.06 12.36 -8.95
CA HIS A 11 -11.80 11.54 -10.13
C HIS A 11 -11.16 10.21 -9.73
N ALA A 12 -11.42 9.19 -10.54
CA ALA A 12 -10.74 7.91 -10.51
C ALA A 12 -9.32 8.03 -11.10
N LEU A 13 -8.52 6.96 -10.96
CA LEU A 13 -7.14 6.92 -11.46
C LEU A 13 -7.06 6.99 -12.99
N ASP A 14 -8.11 6.54 -13.68
CA ASP A 14 -8.29 6.66 -15.13
C ASP A 14 -8.86 8.03 -15.55
N ASN A 15 -8.87 9.01 -14.62
CA ASN A 15 -9.41 10.35 -14.77
C ASN A 15 -10.93 10.39 -15.04
N ARG A 16 -11.67 9.29 -14.81
CA ARG A 16 -13.13 9.28 -14.88
C ARG A 16 -13.72 10.02 -13.68
N LEU A 17 -14.67 10.91 -13.93
CA LEU A 17 -15.35 11.65 -12.85
C LEU A 17 -16.17 10.68 -11.97
N LEU A 18 -15.88 10.67 -10.67
CA LEU A 18 -16.60 9.89 -9.67
C LEU A 18 -17.68 10.74 -9.00
N LEU A 19 -17.31 11.93 -8.52
CA LEU A 19 -18.24 12.88 -7.91
C LEU A 19 -17.93 14.30 -8.39
N PRO A 20 -18.91 15.07 -8.88
CA PRO A 20 -18.67 16.46 -9.26
C PRO A 20 -18.47 17.36 -8.04
N ALA A 21 -17.81 18.51 -8.24
CA ALA A 21 -17.78 19.57 -7.25
C ALA A 21 -19.20 20.00 -6.88
N GLY A 22 -19.41 20.31 -5.61
CA GLY A 22 -20.71 20.67 -5.05
C GLY A 22 -21.64 19.48 -4.79
N LYS A 23 -21.24 18.23 -5.07
CA LYS A 23 -22.05 17.05 -4.68
C LYS A 23 -22.05 16.93 -3.16
N GLU A 24 -23.24 16.70 -2.61
CA GLU A 24 -23.45 16.41 -1.20
C GLU A 24 -23.19 14.91 -0.94
N LEU A 25 -22.43 14.61 0.10
CA LEU A 25 -22.08 13.25 0.51
C LEU A 25 -23.19 12.64 1.37
N THR A 26 -24.34 12.37 0.74
CA THR A 26 -25.45 11.63 1.37
C THR A 26 -25.25 10.12 1.23
N SER A 27 -26.03 9.32 1.97
CA SER A 27 -26.00 7.86 1.83
C SER A 27 -26.30 7.45 0.40
N GLU A 28 -27.33 8.04 -0.20
CA GLU A 28 -27.79 7.72 -1.55
C GLU A 28 -26.72 8.04 -2.60
N ALA A 29 -25.99 9.15 -2.43
CA ALA A 29 -24.90 9.52 -3.31
C ALA A 29 -23.72 8.53 -3.24
N LEU A 30 -23.43 8.02 -2.05
CA LEU A 30 -22.39 7.01 -1.84
C LEU A 30 -22.83 5.64 -2.36
N ASP A 31 -24.08 5.25 -2.13
CA ASP A 31 -24.65 4.00 -2.64
C ASP A 31 -24.67 3.97 -4.17
N GLU A 32 -25.05 5.09 -4.81
CA GLU A 32 -24.98 5.28 -6.26
C GLU A 32 -23.53 5.15 -6.77
N LEU A 33 -22.58 5.82 -6.10
CA LEU A 33 -21.16 5.75 -6.44
C LEU A 33 -20.63 4.31 -6.37
N ILE A 34 -20.94 3.59 -5.29
CA ILE A 34 -20.54 2.19 -5.10
C ILE A 34 -21.14 1.31 -6.20
N ALA A 35 -22.45 1.43 -6.44
CA ALA A 35 -23.15 0.63 -7.45
C ALA A 35 -22.57 0.84 -8.86
N THR A 36 -22.25 2.09 -9.22
CA THR A 36 -21.73 2.45 -10.55
C THR A 36 -20.28 1.98 -10.76
N ASN A 37 -19.53 1.75 -9.69
CA ASN A 37 -18.09 1.43 -9.75
C ASN A 37 -17.75 0.00 -9.30
N LYS A 38 -18.74 -0.80 -8.92
CA LYS A 38 -18.54 -2.12 -8.29
C LYS A 38 -17.63 -3.06 -9.09
N ASP A 39 -17.70 -3.00 -10.42
CA ASP A 39 -16.93 -3.86 -11.32
C ASP A 39 -15.71 -3.15 -11.93
N THR A 40 -15.29 -2.01 -11.38
CA THR A 40 -14.08 -1.32 -11.83
C THR A 40 -12.87 -1.98 -11.19
N PHE A 41 -11.96 -2.49 -12.02
CA PHE A 41 -10.71 -3.10 -11.57
C PHE A 41 -9.51 -2.35 -12.13
N TYR A 42 -8.57 -2.02 -11.25
CA TYR A 42 -7.27 -1.52 -11.66
C TYR A 42 -6.29 -2.68 -11.71
N ARG A 43 -5.47 -2.71 -12.75
CA ARG A 43 -4.38 -3.69 -12.85
C ARG A 43 -3.42 -3.47 -11.69
N ALA A 44 -3.29 -4.46 -10.81
CA ALA A 44 -2.26 -4.46 -9.78
C ALA A 44 -0.98 -5.12 -10.32
N LEU A 45 0.17 -4.67 -9.83
CA LEU A 45 1.50 -5.19 -10.15
C LEU A 45 2.14 -5.78 -8.87
N PRO A 46 2.84 -6.91 -8.95
CA PRO A 46 3.47 -7.51 -7.78
C PRO A 46 4.52 -6.56 -7.19
N PHE A 47 4.40 -6.27 -5.90
CA PHE A 47 5.21 -5.26 -5.20
C PHE A 47 6.72 -5.54 -5.33
N LEU A 48 7.13 -6.79 -5.08
CA LEU A 48 8.55 -7.16 -5.13
C LEU A 48 9.09 -7.32 -6.55
N GLU A 49 8.24 -7.35 -7.58
CA GLU A 49 8.67 -7.38 -8.98
C GLU A 49 8.80 -5.97 -9.56
N TYR A 50 8.46 -4.93 -8.80
CA TYR A 50 8.55 -3.55 -9.22
C TYR A 50 9.99 -3.02 -9.09
N GLY A 51 10.61 -2.64 -10.22
CA GLY A 51 11.93 -2.03 -10.25
C GLY A 51 12.98 -2.83 -9.47
N THR A 52 13.68 -2.14 -8.57
CA THR A 52 14.72 -2.73 -7.70
C THR A 52 14.23 -3.07 -6.29
N VAL A 53 12.94 -2.89 -5.99
CA VAL A 53 12.34 -3.02 -4.65
C VAL A 53 12.80 -4.28 -3.91
N TYR A 54 12.76 -5.45 -4.55
CA TYR A 54 13.21 -6.69 -3.94
C TYR A 54 14.69 -6.65 -3.51
N GLN A 55 15.56 -6.17 -4.41
CA GLN A 55 16.99 -6.09 -4.17
C GLN A 55 17.29 -5.07 -3.06
N ASP A 56 16.56 -3.97 -3.03
CA ASP A 56 16.71 -2.93 -2.04
C ASP A 56 16.27 -3.39 -0.65
N ILE A 57 15.10 -4.02 -0.52
CA ILE A 57 14.68 -4.63 0.75
C ILE A 57 15.72 -5.64 1.22
N LEU A 58 16.16 -6.56 0.35
CA LEU A 58 17.13 -7.59 0.71
C LEU A 58 18.45 -6.97 1.21
N ARG A 59 18.93 -5.92 0.55
CA ARG A 59 20.13 -5.18 0.94
C ARG A 59 19.93 -4.44 2.27
N LEU A 60 18.76 -3.85 2.50
CA LEU A 60 18.48 -3.05 3.69
C LEU A 60 18.30 -3.91 4.95
N ILE A 61 17.57 -5.03 4.86
CA ILE A 61 17.36 -5.93 6.01
C ILE A 61 18.66 -6.58 6.50
N GLN A 62 19.66 -6.70 5.63
CA GLN A 62 20.99 -7.23 5.97
C GLN A 62 21.90 -6.20 6.63
N LYS A 63 21.54 -4.92 6.63
CA LYS A 63 22.34 -3.85 7.25
C LYS A 63 21.92 -3.60 8.70
N PRO A 64 22.82 -3.05 9.54
CA PRO A 64 22.44 -2.50 10.84
C PRO A 64 21.41 -1.36 10.70
N PRO A 65 20.44 -1.24 11.64
CA PRO A 65 20.19 -2.13 12.76
C PRO A 65 19.35 -3.38 12.41
N TYR A 66 18.79 -3.46 11.21
CA TYR A 66 17.77 -4.45 10.86
C TYR A 66 18.23 -5.91 10.87
N HIS A 67 19.52 -6.15 10.61
CA HIS A 67 20.07 -7.52 10.60
C HIS A 67 19.85 -8.29 11.90
N VAL A 68 19.72 -7.62 13.06
CA VAL A 68 19.44 -8.31 14.34
C VAL A 68 17.97 -8.71 14.48
N ILE A 69 17.09 -8.05 13.74
CA ILE A 69 15.64 -8.30 13.76
C ILE A 69 15.30 -9.40 12.75
N PHE A 70 15.88 -9.30 11.55
CA PHE A 70 15.68 -10.23 10.45
C PHE A 70 16.74 -11.33 10.44
N ASP A 71 16.61 -12.29 11.36
CA ASP A 71 17.25 -13.59 11.20
C ASP A 71 16.81 -14.28 9.89
N GLU A 72 17.48 -15.37 9.50
CA GLU A 72 17.21 -16.05 8.23
C GLU A 72 15.75 -16.50 8.06
N LEU A 73 15.13 -16.97 9.15
CA LEU A 73 13.76 -17.43 9.14
C LEU A 73 12.79 -16.25 8.94
N LYS A 74 12.94 -15.18 9.73
CA LYS A 74 12.12 -13.97 9.63
C LYS A 74 12.29 -13.29 8.28
N ARG A 75 13.51 -13.21 7.76
CA ARG A 75 13.78 -12.67 6.41
C ARG A 75 12.99 -13.45 5.35
N THR A 76 13.10 -14.77 5.36
CA THR A 76 12.42 -15.63 4.37
C THR A 76 10.90 -15.46 4.45
N LEU A 77 10.37 -15.36 5.67
CA LEU A 77 8.94 -15.23 5.90
C LEU A 77 8.41 -13.85 5.50
N ALA A 78 9.12 -12.78 5.83
CA ALA A 78 8.78 -11.43 5.39
C ALA A 78 8.69 -11.38 3.86
N LEU A 79 9.74 -11.83 3.18
CA LEU A 79 9.79 -11.82 1.71
C LEU A 79 8.67 -12.67 1.09
N ASN A 80 8.37 -13.85 1.65
CA ASN A 80 7.30 -14.70 1.12
C ASN A 80 5.90 -14.09 1.29
N LEU A 81 5.65 -13.37 2.39
CA LEU A 81 4.40 -12.63 2.58
C LEU A 81 4.34 -11.42 1.64
N MET A 82 5.42 -10.66 1.54
CA MET A 82 5.52 -9.49 0.66
C MET A 82 5.35 -9.86 -0.82
N LYS A 83 5.79 -11.05 -1.25
CA LYS A 83 5.55 -11.57 -2.63
C LYS A 83 4.08 -11.69 -3.01
N LYS A 84 3.20 -11.88 -2.03
CA LYS A 84 1.75 -12.04 -2.29
C LYS A 84 1.06 -10.70 -2.56
N ILE A 85 1.74 -9.59 -2.32
CA ILE A 85 1.15 -8.26 -2.34
C ILE A 85 1.34 -7.64 -3.72
N SER A 86 0.27 -7.02 -4.20
CA SER A 86 0.29 -6.25 -5.43
C SER A 86 -0.29 -4.88 -5.17
N PHE A 87 0.29 -3.87 -5.82
CA PHE A 87 -0.18 -2.49 -5.74
C PHE A 87 -0.59 -2.00 -7.11
N ILE A 88 -1.52 -1.04 -7.12
CA ILE A 88 -1.83 -0.28 -8.33
C ILE A 88 -0.63 0.61 -8.72
N PRO A 89 -0.43 0.91 -10.01
CA PRO A 89 0.74 1.64 -10.49
C PRO A 89 1.03 2.96 -9.75
N PRO A 90 0.04 3.83 -9.44
CA PRO A 90 0.34 5.11 -8.78
C PRO A 90 1.00 4.97 -7.40
N ILE A 91 0.74 3.88 -6.67
CA ILE A 91 1.40 3.60 -5.39
C ILE A 91 2.87 3.22 -5.60
N LEU A 92 3.15 2.44 -6.65
CA LEU A 92 4.50 2.02 -6.98
C LEU A 92 5.31 3.18 -7.58
N GLU A 93 4.70 4.01 -8.41
CA GLU A 93 5.30 5.24 -8.96
C GLU A 93 5.64 6.25 -7.86
N ALA A 94 4.88 6.28 -6.75
CA ALA A 94 5.25 7.08 -5.59
C ALA A 94 6.58 6.62 -4.96
N LEU A 95 6.88 5.31 -5.00
CA LEU A 95 8.17 4.79 -4.56
C LEU A 95 9.32 5.26 -5.46
N ASP A 96 9.12 5.32 -6.78
CA ASP A 96 10.13 5.88 -7.69
C ASP A 96 10.40 7.36 -7.38
N LEU A 97 9.33 8.12 -7.13
CA LEU A 97 9.46 9.53 -6.76
C LEU A 97 10.27 9.70 -5.47
N PHE A 98 10.02 8.87 -4.46
CA PHE A 98 10.82 8.87 -3.24
C PHE A 98 12.24 8.40 -3.50
N GLU A 99 12.45 7.35 -4.28
CA GLU A 99 13.79 6.86 -4.60
C GLU A 99 14.65 7.97 -5.23
N GLU A 100 14.08 8.72 -6.17
CA GLU A 100 14.76 9.81 -6.88
C GLU A 100 14.98 11.06 -6.02
N ARG A 101 13.98 11.44 -5.20
CA ARG A 101 13.93 12.77 -4.56
C ARG A 101 14.15 12.77 -3.05
N ASP A 102 13.81 11.67 -2.40
CA ASP A 102 13.96 11.49 -0.95
C ASP A 102 14.19 10.02 -0.59
N PHE A 103 15.43 9.60 -0.80
CA PHE A 103 15.84 8.23 -0.52
C PHE A 103 15.61 7.81 0.95
N TYR A 104 15.53 8.77 1.89
CA TYR A 104 15.25 8.45 3.28
C TYR A 104 13.81 7.93 3.43
N THR A 105 12.84 8.62 2.84
CA THR A 105 11.43 8.20 2.83
C THR A 105 11.26 6.89 2.09
N TYR A 106 11.88 6.74 0.91
CA TYR A 106 11.89 5.46 0.18
C TYR A 106 12.38 4.30 1.05
N ARG A 107 13.55 4.45 1.67
CA ARG A 107 14.12 3.45 2.58
C ARG A 107 13.18 3.19 3.76
N HIS A 108 12.59 4.24 4.33
CA HIS A 108 11.69 4.13 5.46
C HIS A 108 10.47 3.29 5.11
N SER A 109 9.79 3.61 4.00
CA SER A 109 8.62 2.89 3.52
C SER A 109 8.93 1.40 3.32
N LEU A 110 10.04 1.06 2.64
CA LEU A 110 10.45 -0.34 2.45
C LEU A 110 10.69 -1.08 3.77
N MET A 111 11.33 -0.41 4.73
CA MET A 111 11.65 -1.03 6.01
C MET A 111 10.44 -1.16 6.94
N VAL A 112 9.57 -0.15 6.98
CA VAL A 112 8.30 -0.24 7.70
C VAL A 112 7.46 -1.37 7.14
N PHE A 113 7.41 -1.50 5.81
CA PHE A 113 6.73 -2.61 5.16
C PHE A 113 7.22 -3.96 5.70
N ALA A 114 8.52 -4.22 5.57
CA ALA A 114 9.12 -5.49 5.97
C ALA A 114 8.94 -5.78 7.47
N MET A 115 9.07 -4.75 8.31
CA MET A 115 8.90 -4.85 9.77
C MET A 115 7.45 -5.15 10.15
N SER A 116 6.51 -4.41 9.58
CA SER A 116 5.08 -4.59 9.80
C SER A 116 4.61 -5.97 9.35
N THR A 117 5.17 -6.53 8.27
CA THR A 117 4.89 -7.92 7.86
C THR A 117 5.21 -8.92 8.97
N ILE A 118 6.37 -8.79 9.62
CA ILE A 118 6.76 -9.70 10.71
C ILE A 118 5.97 -9.42 11.98
N MET A 119 5.71 -8.16 12.31
CA MET A 119 4.89 -7.81 13.47
C MET A 119 3.45 -8.30 13.33
N ALA A 120 2.83 -8.10 12.16
CA ALA A 120 1.48 -8.57 11.88
C ALA A 120 1.40 -10.10 12.01
N ARG A 121 2.41 -10.82 11.52
CA ARG A 121 2.49 -12.27 11.70
C ARG A 121 2.59 -12.68 13.17
N ASP A 122 3.46 -12.04 13.93
CA ASP A 122 3.68 -12.37 15.34
C ASP A 122 2.44 -12.04 16.19
N LEU A 123 1.65 -11.04 15.82
CA LEU A 123 0.45 -10.60 16.54
C LEU A 123 -0.84 -11.32 16.11
N LEU A 124 -0.99 -11.66 14.83
CA LEU A 124 -2.24 -12.20 14.26
C LEU A 124 -2.26 -13.73 14.18
N GLU A 125 -1.23 -14.37 14.72
CA GLU A 125 -1.05 -15.80 14.99
C GLU A 125 -1.31 -16.83 13.87
N LYS A 126 -1.91 -16.50 12.71
CA LYS A 126 -1.96 -17.34 11.48
C LYS A 126 -2.82 -16.85 10.30
N SER A 127 -3.70 -15.86 10.44
CA SER A 127 -4.55 -15.49 9.29
C SER A 127 -3.75 -14.67 8.28
N GLU A 128 -3.28 -15.32 7.21
CA GLU A 128 -2.57 -14.65 6.11
C GLU A 128 -3.40 -13.49 5.54
N ASP A 129 -4.72 -13.65 5.43
CA ASP A 129 -5.62 -12.60 4.93
C ASP A 129 -5.57 -11.33 5.79
N TRP A 130 -5.56 -11.46 7.12
CA TRP A 130 -5.49 -10.31 8.02
C TRP A 130 -4.11 -9.64 7.99
N ILE A 131 -3.06 -10.43 7.75
CA ILE A 131 -1.72 -9.90 7.54
C ILE A 131 -1.69 -9.09 6.23
N MET A 132 -2.33 -9.56 5.16
CA MET A 132 -2.44 -8.83 3.89
C MET A 132 -3.15 -7.48 4.03
N GLU A 133 -4.28 -7.45 4.75
CA GLU A 133 -5.00 -6.21 5.04
C GLU A 133 -4.17 -5.24 5.88
N ALA A 134 -3.47 -5.73 6.92
CA ALA A 134 -2.60 -4.91 7.75
C ALA A 134 -1.42 -4.32 6.95
N MET A 135 -0.93 -5.04 5.93
CA MET A 135 0.18 -4.59 5.09
C MET A 135 -0.20 -3.44 4.15
N ALA A 136 -1.47 -3.29 3.76
CA ALA A 136 -1.91 -2.15 2.96
C ALA A 136 -1.67 -0.80 3.66
N GLY A 137 -1.70 -0.78 5.00
CA GLY A 137 -1.43 0.41 5.81
C GLY A 137 0.05 0.78 5.95
N THR A 138 0.97 0.03 5.33
CA THR A 138 2.42 0.27 5.46
C THR A 138 2.95 1.32 4.49
N ILE A 139 2.15 1.72 3.49
CA ILE A 139 2.42 2.85 2.58
C ILE A 139 1.69 4.11 3.10
N HIS A 140 1.89 4.44 4.39
CA HIS A 140 1.16 5.53 5.03
C HIS A 140 1.82 6.90 4.89
N ASP A 141 3.10 6.92 4.51
CA ASP A 141 3.84 8.14 4.16
C ASP A 141 3.58 8.54 2.70
#